data_AF-A0A352HMW3-F1
#
_entry.id   AF-A0A352HMW3-F1
#
_cell.length_a   1.000
_cell.length_b   1.000
_cell.length_c   1.000
_cell.angle_alpha   90.00
_cell.angle_beta   90.00
_cell.angle_gamma   90.00
#
_symmetry.space_group_name_H-M   'P 1'
#
loop_
_entity.id
_entity.type
_entity.pdbx_description
1 polymer ?
#
loop_
_entity_poly.entity_id
_entity_poly.type
_entity_poly.pdbx_seq_one_letter_code
_entity_poly.pdbx_strand_id
1 'polypeptide(L)'
;MTKRFASIAAAAIMMLGLCDAHAACSAAPEQLAEQREAKGSSYTGIDVEFAKRIADEKPGSELTEKEYDYMLDQLQIVVRETRGMTRKQIDKYLGSLNEEEGMAMLIVAVGAETASSTKKFTPAQQERYKDITEDWIKKK
;
A
#
# COMPACT_ATOMS: atom_id res chain seq x y z
N MET A 1 -13.57 9.78 36.40
CA MET A 1 -14.07 9.32 35.09
C MET A 1 -12.95 8.59 34.39
N THR A 2 -12.97 7.26 34.45
CA THR A 2 -11.89 6.39 33.96
C THR A 2 -12.18 5.94 32.54
N LYS A 3 -11.20 6.23 31.68
CA LYS A 3 -10.98 5.86 30.29
C LYS A 3 -11.76 4.62 29.81
N ARG A 4 -12.54 4.80 28.75
CA ARG A 4 -12.95 3.75 27.81
C ARG A 4 -12.68 4.27 26.40
N PHE A 5 -11.60 3.80 25.79
CA PHE A 5 -11.47 3.77 24.34
C PHE A 5 -11.04 2.36 23.97
N ALA A 6 -12.06 1.54 23.73
CA ALA A 6 -11.93 0.26 23.10
C ALA A 6 -11.90 0.47 21.57
N SER A 7 -11.00 -0.25 20.92
CA SER A 7 -11.16 -0.79 19.55
C SER A 7 -11.15 0.19 18.38
N ILE A 8 -9.96 0.46 17.83
CA ILE A 8 -9.77 0.82 16.41
C ILE A 8 -8.80 -0.20 15.78
N ALA A 9 -9.18 -1.48 15.79
CA ALA A 9 -8.39 -2.55 15.16
C ALA A 9 -9.22 -3.45 14.23
N ALA A 10 -10.46 -3.05 13.87
CA ALA A 10 -11.38 -3.93 13.16
C ALA A 10 -12.09 -3.22 11.99
N ALA A 11 -11.33 -2.69 11.03
CA ALA A 11 -11.92 -2.17 9.79
C ALA A 11 -11.13 -2.46 8.49
N ALA A 12 -10.03 -3.21 8.55
CA ALA A 12 -9.21 -3.50 7.36
C ALA A 12 -9.59 -4.79 6.58
N ILE A 13 -10.61 -5.53 7.00
CA ILE A 13 -10.90 -6.89 6.47
C ILE A 13 -12.06 -6.93 5.44
N MET A 14 -12.81 -5.84 5.23
CA MET A 14 -14.07 -5.92 4.45
C MET A 14 -14.01 -5.54 2.96
N MET A 15 -12.85 -5.58 2.30
CA MET A 15 -12.73 -5.35 0.84
C MET A 15 -12.23 -6.58 0.06
N LEU A 16 -12.34 -7.80 0.63
CA LEU A 16 -11.96 -9.06 -0.01
C LEU A 16 -13.16 -9.97 -0.33
N GLY A 17 -14.36 -9.39 -0.49
CA GLY A 17 -15.57 -10.13 -0.83
C GLY A 17 -16.15 -9.68 -2.15
N LEU A 18 -16.35 -10.64 -3.06
CA LEU A 18 -17.05 -10.60 -4.35
C LEU A 18 -16.22 -10.21 -5.58
N CYS A 19 -15.56 -11.21 -6.17
CA CYS A 19 -15.89 -11.69 -7.52
C CYS A 19 -15.27 -13.07 -7.75
N ASP A 20 -16.14 -14.08 -7.80
CA ASP A 20 -15.83 -15.43 -8.23
C ASP A 20 -15.62 -15.52 -9.75
N ALA A 21 -14.81 -16.51 -10.14
CA ALA A 21 -14.81 -17.25 -11.41
C ALA A 21 -14.47 -16.52 -12.73
N HIS A 22 -13.22 -16.66 -13.19
CA HIS A 22 -12.92 -17.49 -14.37
C HIS A 22 -11.40 -17.64 -14.60
N ALA A 23 -11.02 -18.85 -15.01
CA ALA A 23 -9.68 -19.21 -15.43
C ALA A 23 -9.31 -18.55 -16.76
N ALA A 24 -8.09 -18.03 -16.86
CA ALA A 24 -7.35 -17.95 -18.13
C ALA A 24 -5.85 -17.92 -17.84
N CYS A 25 -5.16 -18.89 -18.45
CA CYS A 25 -3.72 -19.07 -18.46
C CYS A 25 -3.03 -17.91 -19.18
N SER A 26 -1.95 -17.36 -18.63
CA SER A 26 -0.89 -16.70 -19.41
C SER A 26 0.39 -16.61 -18.58
N ALA A 27 1.41 -17.31 -19.05
CA ALA A 27 2.77 -17.28 -18.55
C ALA A 27 3.35 -15.86 -18.72
N ALA A 28 3.43 -15.12 -17.61
CA ALA A 28 4.10 -13.83 -17.49
C ALA A 28 4.66 -13.50 -16.08
N PRO A 29 4.34 -14.20 -14.97
CA PRO A 29 4.84 -13.77 -13.65
C PRO A 29 6.16 -14.38 -13.21
N GLU A 30 6.66 -15.45 -13.86
CA GLU A 30 7.90 -16.12 -13.42
C GLU A 30 9.16 -15.30 -13.74
N GLN A 31 9.21 -14.60 -14.88
CA GLN A 31 10.41 -13.84 -15.29
C GLN A 31 10.68 -12.60 -14.43
N LEU A 32 9.66 -12.00 -13.80
CA LEU A 32 9.84 -10.89 -12.86
C LEU A 32 10.27 -11.37 -11.46
N ALA A 33 9.90 -12.60 -11.08
CA ALA A 33 10.32 -13.22 -9.83
C ALA A 33 11.78 -13.72 -9.91
N GLU A 34 12.17 -14.35 -11.02
CA GLU A 34 13.54 -14.85 -11.23
C GLU A 34 14.57 -13.72 -11.37
N GLN A 35 14.19 -12.54 -11.87
CA GLN A 35 15.12 -11.40 -11.96
C GLN A 35 15.49 -10.81 -10.59
N ARG A 36 14.72 -11.09 -9.54
CA ARG A 36 14.97 -10.65 -8.17
C ARG A 36 15.80 -11.62 -7.34
N GLU A 37 15.68 -12.93 -7.59
CA GLU A 37 16.51 -13.91 -6.86
C GLU A 37 18.02 -13.75 -7.17
N ALA A 38 18.38 -13.11 -8.30
CA ALA A 38 19.77 -12.86 -8.69
C ALA A 38 20.43 -11.64 -8.02
N LYS A 39 19.69 -10.79 -7.29
CA LYS A 39 20.27 -9.67 -6.52
C LYS A 39 19.68 -9.66 -5.12
N GLY A 40 20.44 -10.18 -4.16
CA GLY A 40 20.12 -10.13 -2.72
C GLY A 40 20.05 -8.71 -2.16
N SER A 41 19.03 -7.95 -2.56
CA SER A 41 18.66 -6.65 -2.02
C SER A 41 17.14 -6.62 -1.94
N SER A 42 16.61 -6.80 -0.73
CA SER A 42 15.17 -6.74 -0.42
C SER A 42 14.60 -5.32 -0.53
N TYR A 43 15.43 -4.33 -0.86
CA TYR A 43 15.08 -2.93 -0.74
C TYR A 43 14.10 -2.49 -1.82
N THR A 44 12.89 -2.16 -1.39
CA THR A 44 11.79 -1.73 -2.26
C THR A 44 11.87 -0.25 -2.66
N GLY A 45 12.78 0.51 -2.03
CA GLY A 45 12.82 1.97 -2.14
C GLY A 45 11.84 2.67 -1.19
N ILE A 46 11.06 1.92 -0.40
CA ILE A 46 10.11 2.52 0.53
C ILE A 46 10.80 3.14 1.74
N ASP A 47 10.33 4.31 2.14
CA ASP A 47 10.82 5.00 3.33
C ASP A 47 10.15 4.45 4.60
N VAL A 48 10.85 3.52 5.25
CA VAL A 48 10.42 2.88 6.49
C VAL A 48 10.28 3.89 7.64
N GLU A 49 11.17 4.87 7.73
CA GLU A 49 11.17 5.86 8.82
C GLU A 49 9.98 6.83 8.66
N PHE A 50 9.62 7.16 7.43
CA PHE A 50 8.37 7.88 7.16
C PHE A 50 7.14 7.07 7.59
N ALA A 51 7.09 5.79 7.26
CA ALA A 51 5.95 4.93 7.64
C ALA A 51 5.84 4.77 9.16
N LYS A 52 6.97 4.53 9.85
CA LYS A 52 7.04 4.52 11.32
C LYS A 52 6.55 5.85 11.89
N ARG A 53 6.98 6.98 11.35
CA ARG A 53 6.52 8.31 11.77
C ARG A 53 5.01 8.48 11.64
N ILE A 54 4.40 8.04 10.54
CA ILE A 54 2.94 8.09 10.37
C ILE A 54 2.24 7.23 11.44
N ALA A 55 2.75 6.02 11.67
CA ALA A 55 2.16 5.08 12.60
C ALA A 55 2.31 5.52 14.07
N ASP A 56 3.48 6.02 14.44
CA ASP A 56 3.87 6.28 15.83
C ASP A 56 3.57 7.71 16.28
N GLU A 57 3.83 8.72 15.44
CA GLU A 57 3.76 10.13 15.86
C GLU A 57 2.37 10.76 15.66
N LYS A 58 1.47 10.12 14.88
CA LYS A 58 0.17 10.72 14.53
C LYS A 58 -1.03 9.76 14.58
N PRO A 59 -1.29 9.01 15.66
CA PRO A 59 -2.60 8.40 15.87
C PRO A 59 -3.63 9.51 16.18
N GLY A 60 -4.12 10.20 15.14
CA GLY A 60 -5.18 11.22 15.23
C GLY A 60 -4.78 12.65 14.84
N SER A 61 -3.51 12.91 14.53
CA SER A 61 -3.04 14.22 14.03
C SER A 61 -3.03 14.22 12.51
N GLU A 62 -3.57 15.26 11.88
CA GLU A 62 -3.54 15.37 10.42
C GLU A 62 -2.09 15.52 9.93
N LEU A 63 -1.76 14.85 8.83
CA LEU A 63 -0.53 15.11 8.10
C LEU A 63 -0.62 16.48 7.42
N THR A 64 0.52 17.12 7.26
CA THR A 64 0.62 18.34 6.46
C THR A 64 0.44 18.01 4.98
N GLU A 65 0.12 19.02 4.16
CA GLU A 65 -0.01 18.85 2.70
C GLU A 65 1.24 18.21 2.08
N LYS A 66 2.44 18.65 2.48
CA LYS A 66 3.71 18.07 2.01
C LYS A 66 3.91 16.61 2.44
N GLU A 67 3.43 16.24 3.62
CA GLU A 67 3.49 14.85 4.08
C GLU A 67 2.50 13.97 3.31
N TYR A 68 1.34 14.50 2.90
CA TYR A 68 0.44 13.79 1.98
C TYR A 68 1.05 13.64 0.59
N ASP A 69 1.71 14.68 0.04
CA ASP A 69 2.44 14.55 -1.23
C ASP A 69 3.51 13.47 -1.16
N TYR A 70 4.28 13.45 -0.08
CA TYR A 70 5.30 12.43 0.13
C TYR A 70 4.70 11.04 0.31
N MET A 71 3.55 10.91 0.99
CA MET A 71 2.83 9.64 1.07
C MET A 71 2.39 9.15 -0.32
N LEU A 72 1.96 10.04 -1.20
CA LEU A 72 1.64 9.69 -2.59
C LEU A 72 2.88 9.28 -3.40
N ASP A 73 4.05 9.88 -3.13
CA ASP A 73 5.33 9.41 -3.69
C ASP A 73 5.63 7.96 -3.26
N GLN A 74 5.46 7.66 -1.97
CA GLN A 74 5.64 6.31 -1.45
C GLN A 74 4.59 5.33 -1.97
N LEU A 75 3.33 5.77 -2.16
CA LEU A 75 2.27 4.94 -2.74
C LEU A 75 2.61 4.54 -4.18
N GLN A 76 3.22 5.43 -4.95
CA GLN A 76 3.64 5.12 -6.31
C GLN A 76 4.71 4.02 -6.35
N ILE A 77 5.58 3.96 -5.33
CA ILE A 77 6.50 2.83 -5.15
C ILE A 77 5.70 1.55 -4.89
N VAL A 78 4.77 1.56 -3.95
CA VAL A 78 3.91 0.39 -3.64
C VAL A 78 3.18 -0.13 -4.88
N VAL A 79 2.56 0.77 -5.65
CA VAL A 79 1.87 0.41 -6.89
C VAL A 79 2.83 -0.18 -7.91
N ARG A 80 3.99 0.43 -8.13
CA ARG A 80 5.00 -0.09 -9.06
C ARG A 80 5.45 -1.50 -8.68
N GLU A 81 5.68 -1.73 -7.40
CA GLU A 81 6.14 -3.03 -6.89
C GLU A 81 5.08 -4.12 -6.94
N THR A 82 3.80 -3.76 -6.88
CA THR A 82 2.68 -4.73 -6.82
C THR A 82 1.86 -4.77 -8.11
N ARG A 83 2.22 -3.97 -9.13
CA ARG A 83 1.47 -3.87 -10.38
C ARG A 83 1.40 -5.22 -11.08
N GLY A 84 0.20 -5.59 -11.52
CA GLY A 84 -0.04 -6.85 -12.25
C GLY A 84 0.03 -8.09 -11.37
N MET A 85 0.34 -7.96 -10.08
CA MET A 85 0.31 -9.08 -9.13
C MET A 85 -1.13 -9.41 -8.75
N THR A 86 -1.45 -10.69 -8.69
CA THR A 86 -2.64 -11.19 -8.01
C THR A 86 -2.50 -11.02 -6.51
N ARG A 87 -3.61 -11.11 -5.77
CA ARG A 87 -3.59 -11.03 -4.31
C ARG A 87 -2.60 -12.02 -3.67
N LYS A 88 -2.60 -13.28 -4.12
CA LYS A 88 -1.67 -14.32 -3.64
C LYS A 88 -0.20 -13.96 -3.90
N GLN A 89 0.08 -13.31 -5.03
CA GLN A 89 1.43 -12.85 -5.36
C GLN A 89 1.85 -11.67 -4.49
N ILE A 90 0.93 -10.74 -4.20
CA ILE A 90 1.18 -9.64 -3.26
C ILE A 90 1.45 -10.20 -1.86
N ASP A 91 0.64 -11.13 -1.36
CA ASP A 91 0.83 -11.73 -0.04
C ASP A 91 2.19 -12.46 0.04
N LYS A 92 2.58 -13.20 -1.01
CA LYS A 92 3.90 -13.84 -1.10
C LYS A 92 5.03 -12.80 -1.16
N TYR A 93 4.85 -11.73 -1.92
CA TYR A 93 5.83 -10.65 -2.05
C TYR A 93 6.05 -9.95 -0.71
N LEU A 94 4.99 -9.55 -0.01
CA LEU A 94 5.09 -8.97 1.33
C LEU A 94 5.77 -9.92 2.32
N GLY A 95 5.49 -11.23 2.23
CA GLY A 95 6.17 -12.24 3.05
C GLY A 95 7.64 -12.48 2.70
N SER A 96 8.12 -11.95 1.57
CA SER A 96 9.54 -12.00 1.17
C SER A 96 10.34 -10.77 1.61
N LEU A 97 9.66 -9.70 2.03
CA LEU A 97 10.29 -8.49 2.53
C LEU A 97 10.71 -8.68 3.99
N ASN A 98 11.62 -7.83 4.46
CA ASN A 98 11.81 -7.73 5.90
C ASN A 98 10.56 -7.12 6.55
N GLU A 99 10.39 -7.36 7.85
CA GLU A 99 9.18 -6.97 8.58
C GLU A 99 8.90 -5.46 8.48
N GLU A 100 9.94 -4.64 8.57
CA GLU A 100 9.79 -3.18 8.52
C GLU A 100 9.35 -2.68 7.15
N GLU A 101 9.92 -3.23 6.07
CA GLU A 101 9.57 -2.91 4.69
C GLU A 101 8.13 -3.33 4.37
N GLY A 102 7.76 -4.56 4.76
CA GLY A 102 6.39 -5.07 4.57
C GLY A 102 5.37 -4.22 5.32
N MET A 103 5.66 -3.84 6.57
CA MET A 103 4.82 -2.95 7.35
C MET A 103 4.77 -1.54 6.76
N ALA A 104 5.88 -0.99 6.26
CA ALA A 104 5.91 0.31 5.63
C ALA A 104 5.02 0.36 4.37
N MET A 105 5.07 -0.69 3.54
CA MET A 105 4.20 -0.81 2.36
C MET A 105 2.72 -0.83 2.76
N LEU A 106 2.38 -1.55 3.82
CA LEU A 106 1.01 -1.61 4.33
C LEU A 106 0.56 -0.25 4.89
N ILE A 107 1.37 0.41 5.71
CA ILE A 107 1.06 1.71 6.31
C ILE A 107 0.80 2.77 5.23
N VAL A 108 1.66 2.83 4.21
CA VAL A 108 1.51 3.79 3.11
C VAL A 108 0.23 3.51 2.31
N ALA A 109 -0.03 2.25 1.94
CA ALA A 109 -1.21 1.88 1.17
C ALA A 109 -2.51 2.19 1.94
N VAL A 110 -2.60 1.77 3.21
CA VAL A 110 -3.77 1.99 4.06
C VAL A 110 -3.92 3.47 4.41
N GLY A 111 -2.82 4.16 4.68
CA GLY A 111 -2.79 5.58 4.99
C GLY A 111 -3.33 6.43 3.85
N ALA A 112 -2.90 6.15 2.61
CA ALA A 112 -3.34 6.89 1.44
C ALA A 112 -4.83 6.65 1.12
N GLU A 113 -5.30 5.41 1.20
CA GLU A 113 -6.73 5.09 1.04
C GLU A 113 -7.59 5.74 2.14
N THR A 114 -7.10 5.77 3.37
CA THR A 114 -7.79 6.44 4.48
C THR A 114 -7.84 7.95 4.26
N ALA A 115 -6.74 8.58 3.85
CA ALA A 115 -6.67 10.01 3.55
C ALA A 115 -7.61 10.40 2.40
N SER A 116 -7.67 9.57 1.35
CA SER A 116 -8.60 9.72 0.22
C SER A 116 -10.07 9.63 0.66
N SER A 117 -10.44 8.53 1.34
CA SER A 117 -11.83 8.28 1.77
C SER A 117 -12.34 9.28 2.81
N THR A 118 -11.45 9.81 3.65
CA THR A 118 -11.78 10.83 4.67
C THR A 118 -11.56 12.26 4.19
N LYS A 119 -11.35 12.47 2.88
CA LYS A 119 -11.21 13.80 2.23
C LYS A 119 -10.11 14.68 2.84
N LYS A 120 -8.98 14.06 3.21
CA LYS A 120 -7.81 14.77 3.75
C LYS A 120 -6.87 15.30 2.67
N PHE A 121 -6.95 14.71 1.47
CA PHE A 121 -6.24 15.22 0.31
C PHE A 121 -6.84 16.52 -0.21
N THR A 122 -5.97 17.41 -0.69
CA THR A 122 -6.39 18.51 -1.56
C THR A 122 -6.95 17.95 -2.88
N PRO A 123 -7.69 18.75 -3.68
CA PRO A 123 -8.19 18.28 -4.97
C PRO A 123 -7.09 17.74 -5.90
N ALA A 124 -5.92 18.39 -5.95
CA ALA A 124 -4.79 17.95 -6.76
C ALA A 124 -4.20 16.62 -6.24
N GLN A 125 -4.09 16.46 -4.93
CA GLN A 125 -3.65 15.21 -4.31
C GLN A 125 -4.65 14.08 -4.53
N GLN A 126 -5.94 14.38 -4.50
CA GLN A 126 -7.00 13.42 -4.76
C GLN A 126 -6.98 12.93 -6.21
N GLU A 127 -6.69 13.81 -7.17
CA GLU A 127 -6.50 13.45 -8.57
C GLU A 127 -5.26 12.57 -8.75
N ARG A 128 -4.13 12.98 -8.16
CA ARG A 128 -2.90 12.18 -8.17
C ARG A 128 -3.09 10.78 -7.55
N TYR A 129 -3.84 10.67 -6.45
CA TYR A 129 -4.19 9.39 -5.85
C TYR A 129 -4.97 8.48 -6.82
N LYS A 130 -5.95 9.04 -7.53
CA LYS A 130 -6.74 8.31 -8.53
C LYS A 130 -5.86 7.84 -9.68
N ASP A 131 -4.98 8.70 -10.20
CA ASP A 131 -4.07 8.33 -11.28
C ASP A 131 -3.15 7.16 -10.88
N ILE A 132 -2.58 7.22 -9.66
CA ILE A 132 -1.72 6.16 -9.13
C ILE A 132 -2.51 4.83 -8.99
N THR A 133 -3.73 4.87 -8.47
CA THR A 133 -4.54 3.66 -8.23
C THR A 133 -5.20 3.10 -9.48
N GLU A 134 -5.56 3.93 -10.45
CA GLU A 134 -6.03 3.47 -11.76
C GLU A 134 -4.94 2.75 -12.55
N ASP A 135 -3.69 3.22 -12.46
CA ASP A 135 -2.55 2.54 -13.08
C ASP A 135 -2.32 1.14 -12.51
N TRP A 136 -2.67 0.94 -11.23
CA TRP A 136 -2.66 -0.36 -10.57
C TRP A 136 -3.78 -1.29 -11.07
N ILE A 137 -4.98 -0.77 -11.29
CA ILE A 137 -6.18 -1.54 -11.69
C ILE A 137 -6.15 -1.96 -13.16
N LYS A 138 -5.55 -1.13 -14.04
CA LYS A 138 -5.42 -1.43 -15.48
C LYS A 138 -4.45 -2.60 -15.69
N LYS A 139 -4.95 -3.82 -15.48
CA LYS A 139 -4.38 -5.06 -16.01
C LYS A 139 -4.38 -4.94 -17.53
N LYS A 140 -3.20 -4.85 -18.14
CA LYS A 140 -3.08 -5.12 -19.58
C LYS A 140 -3.24 -6.62 -19.80
#